data_AF-A0A2U3L2X9-F1
#
_entry.id   AF-A0A2U3L2X9-F1
#
_cell.length_a   1.000
_cell.length_b   1.000
_cell.length_c   1.000
_cell.angle_alpha   90.00
_cell.angle_beta   90.00
_cell.angle_gamma   90.00
#
_symmetry.space_group_name_H-M   'P 1'
#
loop_
_entity.id
_entity.type
_entity.pdbx_description
1 polymer ?
#
loop_
_entity_poly.entity_id
_entity_poly.type
_entity_poly.pdbx_seq_one_letter_code
_entity_poly.pdbx_strand_id
1 'polypeptide(L)'
;MARKSSVCAEAYLCTPHKQTRRLTPSGRKRTLSGWKLISISRYDEADAEASGRPAGSVMTVAFQLEGQEFVALNGGAHFQFNRAISFVVNCETQEEIDYFWEKLSAGGEKGRCGWIHRDRFGVTWQVVPSALDAMLSGKDPEKSKRVMKAMLKMEKIDVETLKEAYEGK
;
A
#
# COMPACT_ATOMS: atom_id res chain seq x y z
N MET A 1 24.60 8.44 1.52
CA MET A 1 23.21 8.60 1.01
C MET A 1 22.51 7.28 0.62
N ALA A 2 23.02 6.11 1.00
CA ALA A 2 22.52 4.78 0.57
C ALA A 2 21.27 4.25 1.33
N ARG A 3 20.60 5.07 2.16
CA ARG A 3 19.49 4.59 3.00
C ARG A 3 18.14 4.52 2.26
N LYS A 4 17.88 5.35 1.24
CA LYS A 4 16.51 5.56 0.73
C LYS A 4 15.84 4.34 0.06
N SER A 5 16.57 3.45 -0.60
CA SER A 5 15.98 2.28 -1.28
C SER A 5 15.63 1.13 -0.32
N SER A 6 16.46 0.90 0.69
CA SER A 6 16.17 0.01 1.83
C SER A 6 14.88 0.45 2.53
N VAL A 7 14.71 1.76 2.75
CA VAL A 7 13.54 2.27 3.47
C VAL A 7 12.25 2.25 2.65
N CYS A 8 12.28 1.97 1.34
CA CYS A 8 11.06 1.78 0.54
C CYS A 8 10.32 0.50 0.95
N ALA A 9 11.03 -0.62 1.05
CA ALA A 9 10.46 -1.85 1.59
C ALA A 9 10.41 -1.85 3.13
N GLU A 10 11.44 -1.32 3.81
CA GLU A 10 11.46 -1.31 5.29
C GLU A 10 10.45 -0.34 5.90
N ALA A 11 10.02 0.75 5.27
CA ALA A 11 9.07 1.63 5.94
C ALA A 11 7.62 1.20 5.90
N TYR A 12 7.25 0.29 4.99
CA TYR A 12 5.95 -0.35 5.10
C TYR A 12 5.91 -1.37 6.26
N LEU A 13 7.07 -1.86 6.75
CA LEU A 13 7.12 -3.09 7.56
C LEU A 13 8.08 -3.12 8.76
N CYS A 14 8.99 -2.17 8.94
CA CYS A 14 10.01 -2.22 9.97
C CYS A 14 9.67 -1.28 11.13
N THR A 15 8.76 -1.71 12.00
CA THR A 15 8.83 -1.35 13.43
C THR A 15 9.25 -2.61 14.19
N PRO A 16 10.45 -2.68 14.80
CA PRO A 16 10.84 -3.83 15.59
C PRO A 16 10.14 -3.74 16.95
N HIS A 17 8.98 -4.37 17.10
CA HIS A 17 8.49 -4.64 18.45
C HIS A 17 9.35 -5.76 19.03
N LYS A 18 10.26 -5.40 19.93
CA LYS A 18 10.88 -6.34 20.87
C LYS A 18 9.75 -7.10 21.56
N GLN A 19 9.56 -8.38 21.25
CA GLN A 19 8.93 -9.30 22.18
C GLN A 19 9.36 -10.75 21.91
N THR A 20 10.45 -11.14 22.55
CA THR A 20 10.66 -12.53 22.96
C THR A 20 9.62 -12.88 24.01
N ARG A 21 8.62 -13.70 23.65
CA ARG A 21 8.24 -14.94 24.37
C ARG A 21 6.99 -15.55 23.73
N ARG A 22 7.02 -16.88 23.68
CA ARG A 22 5.98 -17.81 23.22
C ARG A 22 4.58 -17.36 23.60
N LEU A 23 3.64 -17.52 22.66
CA LEU A 23 2.34 -18.20 22.78
C LEU A 23 1.55 -17.95 21.48
N THR A 24 1.38 -19.00 20.66
CA THR A 24 0.20 -19.14 19.78
C THR A 24 -0.97 -19.61 20.67
N PRO A 25 -2.26 -19.27 20.42
CA PRO A 25 -2.90 -19.42 19.11
C PRO A 25 -4.03 -18.41 18.73
N SER A 26 -4.41 -18.45 17.45
CA SER A 26 -5.61 -17.87 16.81
C SER A 26 -5.65 -16.34 16.63
N GLY A 27 -6.07 -15.92 15.43
CA GLY A 27 -6.08 -14.52 14.99
C GLY A 27 -4.86 -14.18 14.12
N ARG A 28 -4.88 -14.62 12.85
CA ARG A 28 -3.83 -14.31 11.88
C ARG A 28 -3.89 -12.81 11.57
N LYS A 29 -3.20 -11.98 12.38
CA LYS A 29 -2.91 -10.58 12.04
C LYS A 29 -2.09 -10.60 10.74
N ARG A 30 -2.71 -10.27 9.59
CA ARG A 30 -1.95 -10.04 8.36
C ARG A 30 -1.16 -8.74 8.53
N THR A 31 0.05 -8.85 9.08
CA THR A 31 1.15 -8.06 8.51
C THR A 31 1.25 -8.38 7.01
N LEU A 32 1.86 -7.56 6.15
CA LEU A 32 2.21 -8.00 4.78
C LEU A 32 3.19 -9.18 4.89
N SER A 33 2.66 -10.36 5.14
CA SER A 33 3.38 -11.59 5.48
C SER A 33 3.90 -12.29 4.23
N GLY A 34 3.55 -11.79 3.05
CA GLY A 34 4.09 -12.20 1.76
C GLY A 34 5.20 -11.30 1.22
N TRP A 35 5.90 -10.53 2.07
CA TRP A 35 7.06 -9.78 1.61
C TRP A 35 8.29 -10.69 1.47
N LYS A 36 9.00 -10.60 0.33
CA LYS A 36 10.25 -11.33 0.11
C LYS A 36 11.22 -10.50 -0.73
N LEU A 37 12.43 -10.28 -0.24
CA LEU A 37 13.49 -9.71 -1.07
C LEU A 37 13.98 -10.78 -2.06
N ILE A 38 14.02 -10.41 -3.35
CA ILE A 38 14.49 -11.31 -4.42
C ILE A 38 15.95 -10.99 -4.75
N SER A 39 16.24 -9.74 -5.11
CA SER A 39 17.60 -9.31 -5.44
C SER A 39 17.79 -7.80 -5.32
N ILE A 40 19.04 -7.39 -5.13
CA ILE A 40 19.46 -5.98 -5.17
C ILE A 40 20.57 -5.87 -6.20
N SER A 41 20.39 -5.02 -7.21
CA SER A 41 21.47 -4.62 -8.12
C SER A 41 22.04 -3.26 -7.71
N ARG A 42 23.30 -3.01 -8.06
CA ARG A 42 24.02 -1.77 -7.74
C ARG A 42 24.64 -1.22 -9.00
N TYR A 43 24.78 0.10 -9.05
CA TYR A 43 25.55 0.78 -10.09
C TYR A 43 27.01 0.37 -9.97
N ASP A 44 27.59 -0.16 -11.05
CA ASP A 44 29.04 -0.28 -11.18
C ASP A 44 29.65 1.07 -11.62
N GLU A 45 30.97 1.11 -11.84
CA GLU A 45 31.66 2.35 -12.24
C GLU A 45 31.18 2.90 -13.58
N ALA A 46 30.95 2.02 -14.57
CA ALA A 46 30.53 2.43 -15.91
C ALA A 46 29.09 2.97 -15.91
N ASP A 47 28.18 2.27 -15.22
CA ASP A 47 26.79 2.69 -15.09
C ASP A 47 26.66 3.96 -14.23
N ALA A 48 27.51 4.11 -13.21
CA ALA A 48 27.57 5.31 -12.38
C ALA A 48 27.95 6.55 -13.19
N GLU A 49 28.98 6.44 -14.04
CA GLU A 49 29.40 7.51 -14.95
C GLU A 49 28.28 7.89 -15.93
N ALA A 50 27.65 6.91 -16.57
CA ALA A 50 26.59 7.14 -17.54
C ALA A 50 25.31 7.75 -16.93
N SER A 51 24.97 7.36 -15.70
CA SER A 51 23.72 7.78 -15.03
C SER A 51 23.87 8.98 -14.10
N GLY A 52 25.11 9.40 -13.80
CA GLY A 52 25.40 10.40 -12.77
C GLY A 52 25.05 9.94 -11.35
N ARG A 53 24.95 8.63 -11.12
CA ARG A 53 24.67 8.05 -9.80
C ARG A 53 25.95 7.61 -9.10
N PRO A 54 26.00 7.57 -7.76
CA PRO A 54 27.19 7.08 -7.07
C PRO A 54 27.43 5.59 -7.34
N ALA A 55 28.67 5.22 -7.67
CA ALA A 55 29.09 3.82 -7.75
C ALA A 55 28.80 3.09 -6.42
N GLY A 56 28.37 1.83 -6.51
CA GLY A 56 27.95 1.00 -5.38
C GLY A 56 26.58 1.37 -4.78
N SER A 57 25.93 2.45 -5.23
CA SER A 57 24.56 2.75 -4.82
C SER A 57 23.56 1.75 -5.45
N VAL A 58 22.42 1.55 -4.79
CA VAL A 58 21.40 0.60 -5.27
C VAL A 58 20.79 1.12 -6.57
N MET A 59 20.80 0.29 -7.61
CA MET A 59 20.16 0.56 -8.89
C MET A 59 18.73 0.05 -8.87
N THR A 60 18.54 -1.27 -8.75
CA THR A 60 17.22 -1.88 -8.62
C THR A 60 17.08 -2.74 -7.36
N VAL A 61 15.84 -2.88 -6.89
CA VAL A 61 15.45 -3.85 -5.87
C VAL A 61 14.29 -4.66 -6.44
N ALA A 62 14.50 -5.96 -6.61
CA ALA A 62 13.43 -6.90 -6.91
C ALA A 62 12.90 -7.49 -5.60
N PHE A 63 11.58 -7.45 -5.42
CA PHE A 63 10.92 -7.94 -4.23
C PHE A 63 9.52 -8.46 -4.56
N GLN A 64 8.97 -9.29 -3.69
CA GLN A 64 7.61 -9.79 -3.75
C GLN A 64 6.78 -9.14 -2.64
N LEU A 65 5.53 -8.82 -2.92
CA LEU A 65 4.49 -8.47 -1.94
C LEU A 65 3.27 -9.32 -2.21
N GLU A 66 2.81 -10.09 -1.22
CA GLU A 66 1.61 -10.94 -1.32
C GLU A 66 1.59 -11.82 -2.59
N GLY A 67 2.75 -12.36 -2.97
CA GLY A 67 2.91 -13.21 -4.15
C GLY A 67 3.21 -12.47 -5.47
N GLN A 68 2.98 -11.16 -5.53
CA GLN A 68 3.28 -10.34 -6.71
C GLN A 68 4.72 -9.84 -6.68
N GLU A 69 5.48 -10.08 -7.75
CA GLU A 69 6.84 -9.55 -7.91
C GLU A 69 6.83 -8.11 -8.45
N PHE A 70 7.74 -7.30 -7.93
CA PHE A 70 7.96 -5.90 -8.24
C PHE A 70 9.46 -5.63 -8.40
N VAL A 71 9.79 -4.67 -9.26
CA VAL A 71 11.14 -4.12 -9.36
C VAL A 71 11.05 -2.61 -9.15
N ALA A 72 11.70 -2.12 -8.09
CA ALA A 72 11.90 -0.69 -7.86
C ALA A 72 13.23 -0.24 -8.44
N LEU A 73 13.24 0.86 -9.20
CA LEU A 73 14.44 1.42 -9.85
C LEU A 73 14.73 2.83 -9.31
N ASN A 74 15.97 3.10 -8.92
CA ASN A 74 16.43 4.44 -8.54
C ASN A 74 16.79 5.30 -9.77
N GLY A 75 15.85 5.47 -10.69
CA GLY A 75 16.08 6.09 -12.01
C GLY A 75 16.21 7.62 -12.03
N GLY A 76 15.96 8.30 -10.91
CA GLY A 76 16.03 9.77 -10.83
C GLY A 76 14.66 10.42 -10.84
N ALA A 77 14.63 11.76 -10.81
CA ALA A 77 13.39 12.54 -10.75
C ALA A 77 12.76 12.79 -12.14
N HIS A 78 13.27 12.15 -13.19
CA HIS A 78 12.81 12.32 -14.57
C HIS A 78 11.38 11.81 -14.78
N PHE A 79 11.00 10.77 -14.03
CA PHE A 79 9.67 10.18 -14.08
C PHE A 79 9.02 10.29 -12.70
N GLN A 80 7.77 10.74 -12.70
CA GLN A 80 6.97 10.83 -11.49
C GLN A 80 5.79 9.90 -11.62
N PHE A 81 5.46 9.22 -10.51
CA PHE A 81 4.20 8.51 -10.41
C PHE A 81 3.05 9.50 -10.63
N ASN A 82 2.04 9.04 -11.36
CA ASN A 82 0.77 9.72 -11.48
C ASN A 82 -0.36 8.77 -11.06
N ARG A 83 -1.57 9.30 -10.94
CA ARG A 83 -2.72 8.54 -10.45
C ARG A 83 -3.30 7.55 -11.47
N ALA A 84 -2.67 7.36 -12.63
CA ALA A 84 -3.13 6.40 -13.62
C ALA A 84 -2.87 4.95 -13.19
N ILE A 85 -1.87 4.74 -12.32
CA ILE A 85 -1.59 3.43 -11.70
C ILE A 85 -1.78 3.59 -10.19
N SER A 86 -2.56 2.68 -9.60
CA SER A 86 -2.74 2.59 -8.15
C SER A 86 -2.76 1.14 -7.71
N PHE A 87 -2.39 0.91 -6.45
CA PHE A 87 -2.44 -0.41 -5.84
C PHE A 87 -3.60 -0.48 -4.86
N VAL A 88 -4.38 -1.56 -4.95
CA VAL A 88 -5.52 -1.79 -4.07
C VAL A 88 -5.10 -2.76 -2.96
N VAL A 89 -5.31 -2.35 -1.71
CA VAL A 89 -5.13 -3.18 -0.52
C VAL A 89 -6.51 -3.58 -0.02
N ASN A 90 -6.86 -4.85 -0.24
CA ASN A 90 -8.12 -5.43 0.23
C ASN A 90 -7.99 -5.82 1.71
N CYS A 91 -8.86 -5.25 2.53
CA CYS A 91 -8.87 -5.45 3.98
C CYS A 91 -10.14 -6.19 4.42
N GLU A 92 -10.02 -7.13 5.37
CA GLU A 92 -11.16 -7.88 5.89
C GLU A 92 -11.80 -7.22 7.11
N THR A 93 -11.02 -6.40 7.83
CA THR A 93 -11.47 -5.77 9.08
C THR A 93 -11.16 -4.27 9.12
N GLN A 94 -11.84 -3.55 10.02
CA GLN A 94 -11.60 -2.10 10.22
C GLN A 94 -10.18 -1.85 10.75
N GLU A 95 -9.65 -2.75 11.57
CA GLU A 95 -8.29 -2.62 12.10
C GLU A 95 -7.24 -2.71 11.00
N GLU A 96 -7.46 -3.53 9.97
CA GLU A 96 -6.58 -3.60 8.80
C GLU A 96 -6.66 -2.31 7.98
N ILE A 97 -7.88 -1.79 7.74
CA ILE A 97 -8.09 -0.49 7.09
C ILE A 97 -7.32 0.61 7.83
N ASP A 98 -7.49 0.69 9.15
CA ASP A 98 -6.87 1.71 9.99
C ASP A 98 -5.34 1.59 9.96
N TYR A 99 -4.82 0.37 10.06
CA TYR A 99 -3.38 0.10 10.00
C TYR A 99 -2.78 0.57 8.67
N PHE A 100 -3.34 0.11 7.54
CA PHE A 100 -2.79 0.45 6.22
C PHE A 100 -3.00 1.92 5.88
N TRP A 101 -4.16 2.48 6.20
CA TRP A 101 -4.44 3.89 5.98
C TRP A 101 -3.43 4.79 6.68
N GLU A 102 -3.17 4.58 7.97
CA GLU A 102 -2.23 5.41 8.71
C GLU A 102 -0.78 5.21 8.24
N LYS A 103 -0.37 3.98 7.89
CA LYS A 103 0.99 3.70 7.41
C LYS A 103 1.25 4.24 6.01
N LEU A 104 0.32 4.06 5.08
CA LEU A 104 0.48 4.45 3.69
C LEU A 104 0.31 5.96 3.50
N SER A 105 -0.53 6.61 4.32
CA SER A 105 -0.71 8.07 4.26
C SER A 105 0.36 8.86 5.03
N ALA A 106 1.19 8.21 5.86
CA ALA A 106 2.24 8.86 6.62
C ALA A 106 3.28 9.52 5.70
N GLY A 107 3.38 10.85 5.76
CA GLY A 107 4.27 11.64 4.90
C GLY A 107 3.79 11.76 3.44
N GLY A 108 2.52 11.45 3.19
CA GLY A 108 1.87 11.55 1.89
C GLY A 108 0.66 12.49 1.89
N GLU A 109 -0.23 12.32 0.92
CA GLU A 109 -1.48 13.06 0.73
C GLU A 109 -2.67 12.09 0.79
N LYS A 110 -3.54 12.28 1.79
CA LYS A 110 -4.81 11.54 1.93
C LYS A 110 -5.78 11.98 0.82
N GLY A 111 -6.55 11.04 0.31
CA GLY A 111 -7.61 11.28 -0.66
C GLY A 111 -8.99 10.87 -0.13
N ARG A 112 -9.96 10.78 -1.04
CA ARG A 112 -11.34 10.41 -0.74
C ARG A 112 -11.61 8.94 -1.06
N CYS A 113 -12.66 8.37 -0.46
CA CYS A 113 -13.16 7.03 -0.79
C CYS A 113 -12.10 5.92 -0.61
N GLY A 114 -11.26 6.01 0.43
CA GLY A 114 -10.17 5.05 0.66
C GLY A 114 -8.93 5.29 -0.19
N TRP A 115 -8.89 6.35 -1.00
CA TRP A 115 -7.70 6.68 -1.79
C TRP A 115 -6.66 7.41 -0.94
N ILE A 116 -5.41 7.08 -1.19
CA ILE A 116 -4.23 7.83 -0.78
C ILE A 116 -3.59 8.33 -2.07
N HIS A 117 -3.69 9.64 -2.30
CA HIS A 117 -3.30 10.26 -3.56
C HIS A 117 -1.82 10.07 -3.85
N ARG A 118 -0.99 10.18 -2.82
CA ARG A 118 0.44 9.91 -2.88
C ARG A 118 0.90 9.43 -1.51
N ASP A 119 1.66 8.36 -1.43
CA ASP A 119 2.49 8.13 -0.27
C ASP A 119 3.77 9.00 -0.32
N ARG A 120 4.66 8.83 0.66
CA ARG A 120 5.93 9.56 0.72
C ARG A 120 6.89 9.30 -0.47
N PHE A 121 6.61 8.31 -1.31
CA PHE A 121 7.34 7.98 -2.53
C PHE A 121 6.60 8.40 -3.81
N GLY A 122 5.37 8.91 -3.67
CA GLY A 122 4.53 9.31 -4.79
C GLY A 122 3.60 8.22 -5.31
N VAL A 123 3.62 7.01 -4.74
CA VAL A 123 2.76 5.89 -5.20
C VAL A 123 1.32 6.13 -4.73
N THR A 124 0.36 5.82 -5.59
CA THR A 124 -1.08 5.95 -5.28
C THR A 124 -1.62 4.62 -4.75
N TRP A 125 -2.39 4.68 -3.66
CA TRP A 125 -2.97 3.50 -3.01
C TRP A 125 -4.48 3.63 -2.82
N GLN A 126 -5.17 2.50 -2.76
CA GLN A 126 -6.58 2.39 -2.37
C GLN A 126 -6.68 1.38 -1.22
N VAL A 127 -7.11 1.83 -0.05
CA VAL A 127 -7.30 0.99 1.14
C VAL A 127 -8.79 0.80 1.33
N VAL A 128 -9.29 -0.38 0.94
CA VAL A 128 -10.73 -0.65 0.82
C VAL A 128 -11.08 -2.02 1.40
N PRO A 129 -12.31 -2.22 1.89
CA PRO A 129 -12.72 -3.53 2.37
C PRO A 129 -12.90 -4.50 1.19
N SER A 130 -12.52 -5.76 1.37
CA SER A 130 -12.66 -6.82 0.35
C SER A 130 -14.10 -6.95 -0.17
N ALA A 131 -15.09 -6.61 0.65
CA ALA A 131 -16.50 -6.65 0.29
C ALA A 131 -16.96 -5.48 -0.60
N LEU A 132 -16.16 -4.40 -0.73
CA LEU A 132 -16.58 -3.17 -1.42
C LEU A 132 -16.95 -3.42 -2.88
N ASP A 133 -16.14 -4.19 -3.61
CA ASP A 133 -16.37 -4.47 -5.02
C ASP A 133 -17.71 -5.18 -5.23
N ALA A 134 -18.00 -6.20 -4.42
CA ALA A 134 -19.27 -6.92 -4.46
C ALA A 134 -20.48 -6.04 -4.06
N MET A 135 -20.28 -5.10 -3.13
CA MET A 135 -21.32 -4.15 -2.74
C MET A 135 -21.66 -3.15 -3.85
N LEU A 136 -20.66 -2.69 -4.61
CA LEU A 136 -20.85 -1.71 -5.69
C LEU A 136 -21.30 -2.37 -6.99
N SER A 137 -20.79 -3.56 -7.31
CA SER A 137 -21.14 -4.34 -8.53
C SER A 137 -22.33 -5.28 -8.34
N GLY A 138 -22.99 -5.23 -7.18
CA GLY A 138 -24.12 -6.09 -6.85
C GLY A 138 -25.31 -5.96 -7.81
N LYS A 139 -26.15 -7.01 -7.83
CA LYS A 139 -27.34 -7.08 -8.71
C LYS A 139 -28.45 -6.08 -8.35
N ASP A 140 -28.44 -5.53 -7.15
CA ASP A 140 -29.42 -4.55 -6.66
C ASP A 140 -28.83 -3.13 -6.81
N PRO A 141 -29.26 -2.35 -7.82
CA PRO A 141 -28.68 -1.03 -8.07
C PRO A 141 -28.97 -0.03 -6.96
N GLU A 142 -30.06 -0.20 -6.20
CA GLU A 142 -30.40 0.71 -5.11
C GLU A 142 -29.50 0.49 -3.90
N LYS A 143 -29.12 -0.76 -3.61
CA LYS A 143 -28.08 -1.08 -2.62
C LYS A 143 -26.74 -0.45 -3.01
N SER A 144 -26.30 -0.67 -4.25
CA SER A 144 -25.04 -0.11 -4.76
C SER A 144 -25.03 1.42 -4.70
N LYS A 145 -26.14 2.09 -5.04
CA LYS A 145 -26.27 3.55 -4.95
C LYS A 145 -26.13 4.06 -3.52
N ARG A 146 -26.70 3.37 -2.52
CA ARG A 146 -26.56 3.77 -1.11
C ARG A 146 -25.13 3.65 -0.63
N VAL A 147 -24.45 2.54 -0.95
CA VAL A 147 -23.02 2.34 -0.65
C VAL A 147 -22.18 3.41 -1.30
N MET A 148 -22.38 3.69 -2.60
CA MET A 148 -21.66 4.75 -3.31
C MET A 148 -21.87 6.12 -2.65
N LYS A 149 -23.11 6.45 -2.27
CA LYS A 149 -23.45 7.71 -1.60
C LYS A 149 -22.78 7.84 -0.23
N ALA A 150 -22.67 6.75 0.53
CA ALA A 150 -21.96 6.73 1.80
C ALA A 150 -20.45 6.90 1.57
N MET A 151 -19.86 6.11 0.67
CA MET A 151 -18.44 6.13 0.33
C MET A 151 -17.95 7.50 -0.13
N LEU A 152 -18.74 8.21 -0.95
CA LEU A 152 -18.39 9.55 -1.42
C LEU A 152 -18.20 10.58 -0.29
N LYS A 153 -18.76 10.35 0.89
CA LYS A 153 -18.61 11.24 2.05
C LYS A 153 -17.39 10.90 2.91
N MET A 154 -16.69 9.81 2.60
CA MET A 154 -15.57 9.30 3.39
C MET A 154 -14.23 9.70 2.79
N GLU A 155 -13.25 9.92 3.67
CA GLU A 155 -11.82 9.91 3.31
C GLU A 155 -11.26 8.52 3.55
N LYS A 156 -11.11 8.15 4.82
CA LYS A 156 -10.87 6.77 5.26
C LYS A 156 -12.18 6.00 5.24
N ILE A 157 -12.15 4.76 4.76
CA ILE A 157 -13.34 3.89 4.74
C ILE A 157 -13.71 3.46 6.17
N ASP A 158 -15.00 3.53 6.46
CA ASP A 158 -15.63 2.90 7.62
C ASP A 158 -16.45 1.70 7.15
N VAL A 159 -16.02 0.50 7.52
CA VAL A 159 -16.58 -0.76 7.03
C VAL A 159 -18.02 -0.95 7.50
N GLU A 160 -18.34 -0.55 8.73
CA GLU A 160 -19.69 -0.73 9.28
C GLU A 160 -20.70 0.20 8.62
N THR A 161 -20.34 1.48 8.44
CA THR A 161 -21.17 2.46 7.75
C THR A 161 -21.49 2.01 6.31
N LEU A 162 -20.53 1.39 5.61
CA LEU A 162 -20.79 0.84 4.28
C LEU A 162 -21.75 -0.35 4.31
N LYS A 163 -21.63 -1.25 5.30
CA LYS A 163 -22.57 -2.37 5.49
C LYS A 163 -23.97 -1.87 5.83
N GLU A 164 -24.10 -0.91 6.75
CA GLU A 164 -25.38 -0.28 7.09
C GLU A 164 -26.03 0.37 5.87
N ALA A 165 -25.26 1.12 5.08
CA ALA A 165 -25.73 1.71 3.84
C ALA A 165 -26.20 0.63 2.83
N TYR A 166 -25.47 -0.48 2.72
CA TYR A 166 -25.86 -1.60 1.86
C TYR A 166 -27.19 -2.22 2.32
N GLU A 167 -27.37 -2.45 3.61
CA GLU A 167 -28.62 -2.98 4.18
C GLU A 167 -29.77 -1.97 4.25
N GLY A 168 -29.48 -0.67 4.06
CA GLY A 168 -30.48 0.40 4.09
C GLY A 168 -30.91 0.81 5.49
N LYS A 169 -29.99 0.70 6.46
CA LYS A 169 -30.17 1.17 7.83
C LYS A 169 -29.75 2.63 7.99
#